data_AF-A0A7X8PVJ6-F1
#
_entry.id   AF-A0A7X8PVJ6-F1
#
_cell.length_a   1.000
_cell.length_b   1.000
_cell.length_c   1.000
_cell.angle_alpha   90.00
_cell.angle_beta   90.00
_cell.angle_gamma   90.00
#
_symmetry.space_group_name_H-M   'P 1'
#
loop_
_entity.id
_entity.type
_entity.pdbx_description
1 polymer ?
#
loop_
_entity_poly.entity_id
_entity_poly.type
_entity_poly.pdbx_seq_one_letter_code
_entity_poly.pdbx_strand_id
1 'polypeptide(L)'
;MRALGIPTLEDRIVQQTLVDILQPKFEKDISHRCSCGYRPNLGATRAVQLILWNVETGYNHIYDCDIRGFFDNIPPGRHLFEAWSGELVLPRIGGGCF
;
A
#
# COMPACT_ATOMS: atom_id res chain seq x y z
N MET A 1 2.00 17.99 17.12
CA MET A 1 2.21 16.74 17.89
C MET A 1 1.63 15.60 17.07
N ARG A 2 2.37 14.50 16.83
CA ARG A 2 1.86 13.33 16.10
C ARG A 2 1.39 12.30 17.13
N ALA A 3 0.09 12.04 17.20
CA ALA A 3 -0.44 11.01 18.08
C ALA A 3 0.03 9.63 17.60
N LEU A 4 0.53 8.79 18.51
CA LEU A 4 0.85 7.39 18.23
C LEU A 4 -0.23 6.53 18.88
N GLY A 5 -0.99 5.78 18.07
CA GLY A 5 -1.86 4.73 18.57
C GLY A 5 -1.01 3.50 18.87
N ILE A 6 -0.68 3.26 20.14
CA ILE A 6 0.12 2.09 20.55
C ILE A 6 -0.85 0.93 20.81
N PRO A 7 -0.87 -0.09 19.93
CA PRO A 7 -1.71 -1.28 20.14
C PRO A 7 -1.20 -2.16 21.27
N THR A 8 -2.09 -3.00 21.82
CA THR A 8 -1.71 -4.03 22.79
C THR A 8 -0.79 -5.08 22.14
N LEU A 9 -0.19 -5.98 22.94
CA LEU A 9 0.65 -7.04 22.39
C LEU A 9 -0.15 -7.98 21.47
N GLU A 10 -1.35 -8.37 21.90
CA GLU A 10 -2.24 -9.26 21.16
C GLU A 10 -2.62 -8.65 19.80
N ASP A 11 -2.97 -7.36 19.81
CA ASP A 11 -3.29 -6.61 18.59
C ASP A 11 -2.10 -6.58 17.61
N ARG A 12 -0.87 -6.41 18.11
CA ARG A 12 0.33 -6.42 17.26
C ARG A 12 0.56 -7.76 16.60
N ILE A 13 0.32 -8.86 17.32
CA ILE A 13 0.46 -10.21 16.76
C ILE A 13 -0.55 -10.42 15.64
N VAL A 14 -1.80 -10.02 15.85
CA VAL A 14 -2.86 -10.13 14.83
C VAL A 14 -2.53 -9.26 13.62
N GLN A 15 -2.15 -7.99 13.83
CA GLN A 15 -1.77 -7.08 12.76
C GLN A 15 -0.58 -7.60 11.94
N GLN A 16 0.45 -8.12 12.60
CA GLN A 16 1.62 -8.68 11.91
C GLN A 16 1.24 -9.91 11.08
N THR A 17 0.39 -10.80 11.64
CA THR A 17 -0.08 -11.99 10.92
C THR A 17 -0.85 -11.59 9.65
N LEU A 18 -1.67 -10.54 9.72
CA LEU A 18 -2.37 -9.99 8.56
C LEU A 18 -1.39 -9.44 7.53
N VAL A 19 -0.35 -8.72 7.95
CA VAL A 19 0.71 -8.23 7.06
C VAL A 19 1.38 -9.39 6.33
N ASP A 20 1.76 -10.45 7.04
CA ASP A 20 2.47 -11.59 6.45
C ASP A 20 1.64 -12.30 5.36
N ILE A 21 0.32 -12.36 5.52
CA ILE A 21 -0.61 -12.96 4.55
C ILE A 21 -0.89 -12.03 3.37
N LEU A 22 -1.08 -10.74 3.64
CA LEU A 22 -1.52 -9.76 2.64
C LEU A 22 -0.37 -9.25 1.78
N GLN A 23 0.79 -9.00 2.39
CA GLN A 23 1.96 -8.42 1.74
C GLN A 23 2.38 -9.15 0.44
N PRO A 24 2.49 -10.49 0.37
CA PRO A 24 2.87 -11.16 -0.89
C PRO A 24 1.84 -10.97 -2.02
N LYS A 25 0.56 -10.81 -1.68
CA LYS A 25 -0.50 -10.56 -2.67
C LYS A 25 -0.41 -9.13 -3.22
N PHE A 26 -0.31 -8.15 -2.33
CA PHE A 26 -0.17 -6.74 -2.73
C PHE A 26 1.13 -6.46 -3.50
N GLU A 27 2.23 -7.12 -3.13
CA GLU A 27 3.51 -6.97 -3.80
C GLU A 27 3.44 -7.41 -5.26
N LYS A 28 2.72 -8.51 -5.55
CA LYS A 28 2.57 -9.04 -6.89
C LYS A 28 1.62 -8.24 -7.77
N ASP A 29 0.46 -7.86 -7.24
CA ASP A 29 -0.66 -7.41 -8.07
C ASP A 29 -0.87 -5.89 -8.06
N ILE A 30 -0.39 -5.17 -7.02
CA ILE A 30 -0.76 -3.76 -6.77
C ILE A 30 0.46 -2.83 -6.71
N SER A 31 1.63 -3.35 -6.36
CA SER A 31 2.79 -2.49 -6.08
C SER A 31 3.42 -1.87 -7.35
N HIS A 32 3.52 -0.53 -7.39
CA HIS A 32 4.22 0.16 -8.47
C HIS A 32 5.75 0.01 -8.32
N ARG A 33 6.48 -0.04 -9.44
CA ARG A 33 7.94 -0.25 -9.44
C ARG A 33 8.72 0.86 -8.73
N CYS A 34 8.21 2.09 -8.74
CA CYS A 34 8.83 3.25 -8.08
C CYS A 34 8.42 3.40 -6.61
N SER A 35 7.55 2.54 -6.07
CA SER A 35 7.19 2.57 -4.66
C SER A 35 8.27 1.90 -3.80
N CYS A 36 8.90 2.66 -2.90
CA CYS A 36 10.00 2.16 -2.07
C CYS A 36 9.70 2.15 -0.57
N GLY A 37 8.60 2.76 -0.14
CA GLY A 37 8.23 2.87 1.28
C GLY A 37 7.49 1.64 1.78
N TYR A 38 7.69 1.29 3.06
CA TYR A 38 6.98 0.21 3.78
C TYR A 38 7.03 -1.17 3.10
N ARG A 39 8.05 -1.43 2.28
CA ARG A 39 8.22 -2.69 1.54
C ARG A 39 9.47 -3.43 2.00
N PRO A 40 9.44 -4.77 2.03
CA PRO A 40 10.61 -5.57 2.40
C PRO A 40 11.74 -5.34 1.39
N ASN A 41 12.98 -5.25 1.87
CA ASN A 41 14.19 -5.09 1.05
C ASN A 41 14.23 -3.80 0.19
N LEU A 42 13.33 -2.84 0.43
CA LEU A 42 13.31 -1.53 -0.21
C LEU A 42 13.37 -0.44 0.86
N GLY A 43 13.84 0.75 0.48
CA GLY A 43 13.95 1.87 1.41
C GLY A 43 14.42 3.16 0.75
N ALA A 44 14.75 4.14 1.59
CA ALA A 44 15.13 5.49 1.16
C ALA A 44 16.30 5.48 0.16
N THR A 45 17.31 4.65 0.38
CA THR A 45 18.46 4.52 -0.54
C THR A 45 18.02 4.16 -1.96
N ARG A 46 17.06 3.24 -2.11
CA ARG A 46 16.55 2.85 -3.42
C ARG A 46 15.76 3.97 -4.08
N ALA A 47 14.97 4.72 -3.30
CA ALA A 47 14.22 5.87 -3.81
C ALA A 47 15.19 6.95 -4.36
N VAL A 48 16.26 7.25 -3.63
CA VAL A 48 17.28 8.21 -4.08
C VAL A 48 17.96 7.75 -5.36
N GLN A 49 18.32 6.47 -5.48
CA GLN A 49 18.88 5.92 -6.72
C GLN A 49 17.95 6.09 -7.92
N LEU A 50 16.65 5.85 -7.75
CA LEU A 50 15.67 6.04 -8.81
C LEU A 50 15.56 7.52 -9.21
N ILE A 51 15.58 8.44 -8.24
CA ILE A 51 15.55 9.88 -8.52
C ILE A 51 16.79 10.29 -9.32
N LEU A 52 17.98 9.89 -8.86
CA LEU A 52 19.25 10.20 -9.53
C LEU A 52 19.27 9.70 -10.98
N TRP A 53 18.84 8.45 -11.20
CA TRP A 53 18.74 7.89 -12.54
C TRP A 53 17.78 8.68 -13.46
N ASN A 54 16.65 9.16 -12.93
CA ASN A 54 15.73 10.01 -13.69
C ASN A 54 16.36 11.38 -14.03
N VAL A 55 17.10 11.98 -13.09
CA VAL A 55 17.80 13.24 -13.35
C VAL A 55 18.88 13.05 -14.43
N GLU A 56 19.69 12.00 -14.34
CA GLU A 56 20.73 11.68 -15.32
C GLU A 56 20.17 11.38 -16.73
N THR A 57 18.95 10.88 -16.82
CA THR A 57 18.26 10.60 -18.10
C THR A 57 17.55 11.82 -18.69
N GLY A 58 17.65 12.99 -18.03
CA GLY A 58 17.18 14.28 -18.55
C GLY A 58 15.94 14.86 -17.88
N TYR A 59 15.38 14.19 -16.86
CA TYR A 59 14.25 14.72 -16.08
C TYR A 59 14.74 15.68 -14.99
N ASN A 60 14.84 16.96 -15.32
CA ASN A 60 15.45 17.99 -14.46
C ASN A 60 14.46 18.76 -13.56
N HIS A 61 13.19 18.37 -13.53
CA HIS A 61 12.16 19.00 -12.69
C HIS A 61 11.67 18.03 -11.64
N ILE A 62 11.67 18.47 -10.38
CA ILE A 62 11.22 17.67 -9.23
C ILE A 62 9.95 18.32 -8.69
N TYR A 63 8.87 17.54 -8.62
CA TYR A 63 7.64 17.93 -7.97
C TYR A 63 7.57 17.22 -6.61
N ASP A 64 7.61 18.00 -5.54
CA ASP A 64 7.47 17.48 -4.18
C ASP A 64 5.99 17.54 -3.75
N CYS A 65 5.42 16.39 -3.44
CA CYS A 65 4.02 16.21 -3.12
C CYS A 65 3.90 15.38 -1.84
N ASP A 66 3.27 15.95 -0.81
CA ASP A 66 2.99 15.27 0.47
C ASP A 66 1.49 15.30 0.81
N ILE A 67 1.01 14.22 1.44
CA ILE A 67 -0.39 14.11 1.88
C ILE A 67 -0.47 14.46 3.36
N ARG A 68 -1.08 15.62 3.65
CA ARG A 68 -1.31 16.07 5.03
C ARG A 68 -2.14 15.05 5.80
N GLY A 69 -1.57 14.54 6.89
CA GLY A 69 -2.30 13.67 7.83
C GLY A 69 -2.83 12.40 7.16
N PHE A 70 -2.01 11.75 6.32
CA PHE A 70 -2.41 10.55 5.56
C PHE A 70 -3.19 9.54 6.42
N PHE A 71 -2.64 9.14 7.57
CA PHE A 71 -3.24 8.13 8.46
C PHE A 71 -4.50 8.62 9.20
N ASP A 72 -4.62 9.94 9.43
CA ASP A 72 -5.77 10.53 10.12
C ASP A 72 -6.98 10.68 9.18
N ASN A 73 -6.74 10.75 7.87
CA ASN A 73 -7.76 10.98 6.84
C ASN A 73 -8.15 9.72 6.05
N ILE A 74 -7.75 8.52 6.50
CA ILE A 74 -8.17 7.26 5.87
C ILE A 74 -9.67 7.05 6.18
N PRO A 75 -10.52 6.79 5.17
CA PRO A 75 -11.94 6.58 5.41
C PRO A 75 -12.17 5.36 6.31
N PRO A 76 -13.19 5.39 7.19
CA PRO A 76 -13.51 4.28 8.08
C PRO A 76 -13.69 2.95 7.33
N GLY A 77 -13.36 1.83 7.99
CA GLY A 77 -13.28 0.50 7.37
C GLY A 77 -14.53 0.02 6.61
N ARG A 78 -15.72 0.56 6.90
CA ARG A 78 -16.95 0.30 6.12
C ARG A 78 -16.79 0.75 4.65
N HIS A 79 -16.23 1.93 4.43
CA HIS A 79 -16.06 2.49 3.08
C HIS A 79 -14.89 1.85 2.32
N LEU A 80 -13.86 1.40 3.03
CA LEU A 80 -12.78 0.60 2.42
C LEU A 80 -13.29 -0.77 1.99
N PHE A 81 -14.11 -1.43 2.81
CA PHE A 81 -14.72 -2.70 2.43
C PHE A 81 -15.64 -2.56 1.22
N GLU A 82 -16.46 -1.51 1.16
CA GLU A 82 -17.29 -1.18 0.00
C GLU A 82 -16.45 -0.96 -1.26
N ALA A 83 -15.39 -0.15 -1.18
CA ALA A 83 -14.47 0.10 -2.29
C ALA A 83 -13.79 -1.20 -2.77
N TRP A 84 -13.35 -2.05 -1.85
CA TRP A 84 -12.67 -3.32 -2.18
C TRP A 84 -13.63 -4.39 -2.69
N SER A 85 -14.88 -4.40 -2.21
CA SER A 85 -15.93 -5.31 -2.67
C SER A 85 -16.40 -5.01 -4.10
N GLY A 86 -16.22 -3.77 -4.56
CA GLY A 86 -16.51 -3.36 -5.95
C GLY A 86 -15.51 -3.87 -6.99
N GLU A 87 -14.28 -4.20 -6.57
CA GLU A 87 -13.24 -4.79 -7.45
C GLU A 87 -13.30 -6.32 -7.49
N LEU A 88 -13.91 -6.96 -6.49
CA LEU A 88 -14.14 -8.41 -6.44
C LEU A 88 -15.45 -8.80 -7.15
N VAL A 89 -15.61 -8.41 -8.42
CA VAL A 89 -16.38 -9.26 -9.35
C VAL A 89 -15.49 -10.46 -9.67
N LEU A 90 -15.46 -11.43 -8.76
CA LEU A 90 -15.11 -12.81 -9.12
C LEU A 90 -15.97 -13.15 -10.35
N PRO A 91 -15.42 -13.82 -11.39
CA PRO A 91 -16.25 -14.29 -12.48
C PRO A 91 -17.38 -15.09 -11.85
N ARG A 92 -18.63 -14.64 -12.06
CA ARG A 92 -19.81 -15.41 -11.69
C ARG A 92 -19.54 -16.81 -12.22
N ILE A 93 -19.36 -17.76 -11.32
CA ILE A 93 -19.44 -19.16 -11.67
C ILE A 93 -20.89 -19.31 -12.12
N GLY A 94 -21.08 -19.23 -13.43
CA GLY A 94 -22.37 -19.40 -14.05
C GLY A 94 -22.83 -20.80 -13.70
N GLY A 95 -23.76 -20.88 -12.75
CA GLY A 95 -24.65 -22.01 -12.63
C GLY A 95 -25.40 -22.13 -13.95
N GLY A 96 -24.85 -22.93 -14.85
CA GLY A 96 -25.64 -23.58 -15.89
C GLY A 96 -26.33 -24.75 -15.21
N CYS A 97 -27.65 -24.79 -15.31
CA CYS A 97 -28.45 -25.98 -15.12
C CYS A 97 -27.77 -27.19 -15.77
N PHE A 98 -27.38 -28.17 -14.96
CA PHE A 98 -27.74 -29.59 -14.99
C PHE A 98 -27.10 -30.27 -13.78
#